data_AF-A0A6L3MNI3-F1
#
_entry.id   AF-A0A6L3MNI3-F1
#
_cell.length_a   1.000
_cell.length_b   1.000
_cell.length_c   1.000
_cell.angle_alpha   90.00
_cell.angle_beta   90.00
_cell.angle_gamma   90.00
#
_symmetry.space_group_name_H-M   'P 1'
#
loop_
_entity.id
_entity.type
_entity.pdbx_description
1 polymer ?
#
loop_
_entity_poly.entity_id
_entity_poly.type
_entity_poly.pdbx_seq_one_letter_code
_entity_poly.pdbx_strand_id
1 'polypeptide(L)'
;MDPRAHTPTQDRESHSLYGFDMTEYLRGDAHAGQPACDVALHAVTHGGIYPLGQARLALGAYERAALDVLQRHRELRIDGDTPADVAGGTTLALYVNSLGRLHIRPASEPKVAYEERDSWVDLGTVTVGDDVLAEIDTALAAWRAIERRSFAEVRAAMDRAQAEGNLSRILEEVIDHVEHVESVCFYVGDRFFALIDRFTNLIDSKTGKGHLPRLRELPYAEWSEEDVLIVAALNALFLSGRSVRFEEFNGALLTAQDVVGRLNQLAASYTDAGCEVAVPLDLDLFERAQKIREQTLCAIGKPWLRYRWIYGLNFQKTERILHSAVSTEAHDQWYREFGDDFRQFVSPHGEFAPPEYVAMALLANAAIARDVAGVPCEAGSAAVTSWIEYLIEKTVASAVLATGSDYGMSSSLRDIGQLVTYDEPTLIDTVHALTPASFFTAYVSHKTIARYGDAESKMIASSVQKRMQFNRWHFIPGNFERPLIRSSRHWYYPPLVPDISSHSDMHRAAHNRARVKYSIRVPGPDMSRPPLNIAGQRYRGFYDVRIVRAEGDEYSTEDMLRVRRRTLWLEALYTALVNYLMTPDAKRLVVKGFEAGTYLDLAGDVLPNAADTLRATATEGAL
;
A
#
# COMPACT_ATOMS: atom_id res chain seq x y z
N MET A 1 11.86 -23.39 -0.87
CA MET A 1 12.29 -22.10 -1.45
C MET A 1 12.60 -21.16 -0.30
N ASP A 2 13.70 -20.40 -0.31
CA ASP A 2 13.95 -19.38 0.74
C ASP A 2 13.05 -18.17 0.46
N PRO A 3 12.08 -17.83 1.33
CA PRO A 3 11.17 -16.71 1.11
C PRO A 3 11.88 -15.35 1.07
N ARG A 4 13.15 -15.27 1.50
CA ARG A 4 14.01 -14.07 1.47
C ARG A 4 14.76 -13.90 0.15
N ALA A 5 14.89 -14.95 -0.65
CA ALA A 5 15.49 -14.86 -1.97
C ALA A 5 14.46 -14.31 -2.98
N HIS A 6 14.92 -13.53 -3.95
CA HIS A 6 14.09 -13.17 -5.10
C HIS A 6 14.04 -14.34 -6.08
N THR A 7 12.83 -14.74 -6.48
CA THR A 7 12.63 -15.81 -7.47
C THR A 7 12.04 -15.19 -8.73
N PRO A 8 12.80 -15.11 -9.84
CA PRO A 8 12.25 -14.65 -11.11
C PRO A 8 11.13 -15.58 -11.58
N THR A 9 9.99 -15.02 -11.95
CA THR A 9 8.81 -15.80 -12.39
C THR A 9 8.40 -15.53 -13.82
N GLN A 10 9.19 -14.76 -14.57
CA GLN A 10 8.87 -14.28 -15.91
C GLN A 10 8.65 -15.42 -16.93
N ASP A 11 9.29 -16.58 -16.71
CA ASP A 11 9.21 -17.75 -17.61
C ASP A 11 8.23 -18.82 -17.10
N ARG A 12 7.48 -18.55 -16.03
CA ARG A 12 6.50 -19.48 -15.47
C ARG A 12 5.09 -19.04 -15.85
N GLU A 13 4.32 -19.94 -16.47
CA GLU A 13 2.88 -19.73 -16.61
C GLU A 13 2.25 -19.68 -15.21
N SER A 14 1.59 -18.57 -14.87
CA SER A 14 0.82 -18.46 -13.63
C SER A 14 -0.64 -18.81 -13.90
N HIS A 15 -1.14 -19.84 -13.21
CA HIS A 15 -2.57 -20.15 -13.14
C HIS A 15 -3.29 -19.39 -12.03
N SER A 16 -2.57 -18.67 -11.17
CA SER A 16 -3.22 -17.80 -10.18
C SER A 16 -3.75 -16.53 -10.81
N LEU A 17 -4.90 -16.12 -10.29
CA LEU A 17 -5.59 -14.89 -10.61
C LEU A 17 -4.85 -13.65 -10.07
N TYR A 18 -3.88 -13.88 -9.16
CA TYR A 18 -2.95 -12.90 -8.61
C TYR A 18 -1.60 -12.84 -9.35
N GLY A 19 -1.44 -13.54 -10.48
CA GLY A 19 -0.23 -13.44 -11.32
C GLY A 19 1.00 -14.21 -10.82
N PHE A 20 0.94 -14.82 -9.63
CA PHE A 20 1.88 -15.84 -9.15
C PHE A 20 1.10 -17.04 -8.60
N ASP A 21 1.49 -18.25 -9.01
CA ASP A 21 0.85 -19.47 -8.52
C ASP A 21 1.17 -19.72 -7.04
N MET A 22 0.37 -19.13 -6.15
CA MET A 22 0.43 -19.30 -4.70
C MET A 22 0.44 -20.77 -4.26
N THR A 23 -0.07 -21.66 -5.12
CA THR A 23 -0.13 -23.10 -4.86
C THR A 23 1.19 -23.82 -5.15
N GLU A 24 2.17 -23.19 -5.80
CA GLU A 24 3.46 -23.80 -6.11
C GLU A 24 4.19 -24.26 -4.84
N TYR A 25 4.05 -23.52 -3.73
CA TYR A 25 4.63 -23.90 -2.43
C TYR A 25 4.06 -25.20 -1.83
N LEU A 26 2.90 -25.63 -2.33
CA LEU A 26 2.17 -26.80 -1.84
C LEU A 26 2.33 -28.01 -2.78
N ARG A 27 2.96 -27.84 -3.95
CA ARG A 27 3.14 -28.90 -4.93
C ARG A 27 4.39 -29.72 -4.61
N GLY A 28 4.25 -31.05 -4.60
CA GLY A 28 5.38 -31.99 -4.61
C GLY A 28 5.56 -32.84 -3.35
N ASP A 29 4.85 -32.54 -2.26
CA ASP A 29 4.91 -33.31 -1.02
C ASP A 29 3.71 -34.26 -0.89
N ALA A 30 3.97 -35.54 -0.61
CA ALA A 30 2.93 -36.47 -0.19
C ALA A 30 2.53 -36.13 1.26
N HIS A 31 1.33 -35.59 1.44
CA HIS A 31 0.79 -35.24 2.76
C HIS A 31 0.25 -36.46 3.53
N ALA A 32 0.12 -37.61 2.88
CA ALA A 32 -0.37 -38.85 3.46
C ALA A 32 0.34 -39.19 4.79
N GLY A 33 -0.43 -39.47 5.83
CA GLY A 33 0.06 -39.79 7.17
C GLY A 33 0.52 -38.59 8.01
N GLN A 34 0.57 -37.38 7.45
CA GLN A 34 0.87 -36.17 8.22
C GLN A 34 -0.36 -35.72 9.03
N PRO A 35 -0.19 -35.06 10.19
CA PRO A 35 -1.32 -34.48 10.93
C PRO A 35 -2.10 -33.48 10.07
N ALA A 36 -3.42 -33.65 9.99
CA ALA A 36 -4.28 -32.82 9.15
C ALA A 36 -4.20 -31.33 9.55
N CYS A 37 -4.05 -31.04 10.84
CA CYS A 37 -3.87 -29.68 11.34
C CYS A 37 -2.56 -29.03 10.85
N ASP A 38 -1.45 -29.77 10.81
CA ASP A 38 -0.16 -29.24 10.39
C ASP A 38 -0.17 -28.96 8.88
N VAL A 39 -0.80 -29.84 8.09
CA VAL A 39 -1.00 -29.65 6.64
C VAL A 39 -1.90 -28.43 6.37
N ALA A 40 -3.02 -28.30 7.08
CA ALA A 40 -3.92 -27.15 6.95
C ALA A 40 -3.23 -25.83 7.37
N LEU A 41 -2.45 -25.84 8.46
CA LEU A 41 -1.69 -24.68 8.91
C LEU A 41 -0.59 -24.28 7.91
N HIS A 42 0.12 -25.26 7.37
CA HIS A 42 1.11 -25.03 6.32
C HIS A 42 0.46 -24.43 5.07
N ALA A 43 -0.68 -24.97 4.65
CA ALA A 43 -1.42 -24.49 3.49
C ALA A 43 -1.96 -23.07 3.67
N VAL A 44 -2.66 -22.78 4.77
CA VAL A 44 -3.25 -21.45 5.00
C VAL A 44 -2.16 -20.37 5.09
N THR A 45 -1.02 -20.69 5.71
CA THR A 45 0.12 -19.77 5.83
C THR A 45 1.04 -19.77 4.62
N HIS A 46 0.72 -20.51 3.56
CA HIS A 46 1.56 -20.62 2.36
C HIS A 46 3.01 -20.99 2.69
N GLY A 47 3.17 -22.04 3.50
CA GLY A 47 4.47 -22.51 3.97
C GLY A 47 5.11 -21.66 5.07
N GLY A 48 4.28 -20.98 5.88
CA GLY A 48 4.75 -20.09 6.95
C GLY A 48 5.15 -18.70 6.47
N ILE A 49 5.02 -18.41 5.17
CA ILE A 49 5.34 -17.11 4.60
C ILE A 49 4.31 -16.09 5.07
N TYR A 50 3.02 -16.42 5.00
CA TYR A 50 1.92 -15.55 5.37
C TYR A 50 1.53 -15.68 6.85
N PRO A 51 1.53 -14.57 7.65
CA PRO A 51 1.18 -14.65 9.05
C PRO A 51 -0.21 -15.23 9.32
N LEU A 52 -0.27 -16.20 10.23
CA LEU A 52 -1.47 -17.00 10.49
C LEU A 52 -2.71 -16.16 10.83
N GLY A 53 -2.55 -15.11 11.64
CA GLY A 53 -3.66 -14.24 12.03
C GLY A 53 -4.38 -13.62 10.84
N GLN A 54 -3.61 -13.19 9.83
CA GLN A 54 -4.11 -12.58 8.61
C GLN A 54 -4.54 -13.63 7.58
N ALA A 55 -3.84 -14.75 7.50
CA ALA A 55 -4.22 -15.89 6.67
C ALA A 55 -5.61 -16.45 7.00
N ARG A 56 -5.94 -16.51 8.30
CA ARG A 56 -7.27 -16.92 8.77
C ARG A 56 -8.40 -16.01 8.29
N LEU A 57 -8.11 -14.75 7.96
CA LEU A 57 -9.14 -13.82 7.47
C LEU A 57 -9.73 -14.26 6.13
N ALA A 58 -8.97 -15.02 5.32
CA ALA A 58 -9.45 -15.54 4.03
C ALA A 58 -10.38 -16.76 4.17
N LEU A 59 -10.38 -17.44 5.31
CA LEU A 59 -11.14 -18.68 5.51
C LEU A 59 -12.64 -18.41 5.67
N GLY A 60 -13.45 -19.30 5.10
CA GLY A 60 -14.90 -19.31 5.32
C GLY A 60 -15.26 -19.73 6.75
N ALA A 61 -16.52 -19.54 7.14
CA ALA A 61 -16.96 -19.82 8.50
C ALA A 61 -16.78 -21.30 8.88
N TYR A 62 -17.10 -22.21 7.97
CA TYR A 62 -16.92 -23.65 8.18
C TYR A 62 -15.43 -23.99 8.26
N GLU A 63 -14.61 -23.46 7.35
CA GLU A 63 -13.17 -23.73 7.30
C GLU A 63 -12.45 -23.23 8.56
N ARG A 64 -12.88 -22.10 9.14
CA ARG A 64 -12.38 -21.61 10.43
C ARG A 64 -12.72 -22.58 11.57
N ALA A 65 -13.98 -23.01 11.64
CA ALA A 65 -14.44 -23.97 12.66
C ALA A 65 -13.70 -25.31 12.53
N ALA A 66 -13.60 -25.84 11.31
CA ALA A 66 -12.88 -27.07 11.02
C ALA A 66 -11.40 -26.97 11.39
N LEU A 67 -10.71 -25.87 11.01
CA LEU A 67 -9.31 -25.66 11.36
C LEU A 67 -9.10 -25.62 12.89
N ASP A 68 -9.98 -24.94 13.63
CA ASP A 68 -9.90 -24.84 15.09
C ASP A 68 -10.14 -26.18 15.80
N VAL A 69 -11.01 -27.02 15.25
CA VAL A 69 -11.23 -28.39 15.75
C VAL A 69 -10.05 -29.28 15.42
N LEU A 70 -9.56 -29.28 14.17
CA LEU A 70 -8.39 -30.08 13.77
C LEU A 70 -7.15 -29.76 14.61
N GLN A 71 -6.94 -28.49 15.01
CA GLN A 71 -5.84 -28.12 15.91
C GLN A 71 -5.95 -28.76 17.30
N ARG A 72 -7.16 -29.05 17.77
CA ARG A 72 -7.42 -29.75 19.04
C ARG A 72 -7.29 -31.27 18.89
N HIS A 73 -7.50 -31.80 17.69
CA HIS A 73 -7.42 -33.21 17.32
C HIS A 73 -6.18 -33.51 16.46
N ARG A 74 -4.98 -33.38 17.05
CA ARG A 74 -3.70 -33.55 16.33
C ARG A 74 -3.40 -35.00 15.92
N GLU A 75 -4.16 -35.96 16.44
CA GLU A 75 -4.11 -37.38 16.08
C GLU A 75 -4.70 -37.67 14.69
N LEU A 76 -5.56 -36.80 14.17
CA LEU A 76 -6.16 -36.94 12.84
C LEU A 76 -5.10 -36.72 11.75
N ARG A 77 -5.03 -37.64 10.79
CA ARG A 77 -4.01 -37.66 9.74
C ARG A 77 -4.65 -37.58 8.36
N ILE A 78 -3.89 -37.06 7.40
CA ILE A 78 -4.27 -37.08 5.99
C ILE A 78 -4.24 -38.51 5.46
N ASP A 79 -5.31 -38.94 4.83
CA ASP A 79 -5.43 -40.22 4.14
C ASP A 79 -4.68 -40.17 2.80
N GLY A 80 -4.01 -41.28 2.44
CA GLY A 80 -3.18 -41.36 1.23
C GLY A 80 -3.95 -41.62 -0.07
N ASP A 81 -5.17 -42.12 0.02
CA ASP A 81 -6.11 -42.35 -1.08
C ASP A 81 -7.48 -41.84 -0.64
N THR A 82 -8.31 -41.34 -1.57
CA THR A 82 -9.70 -40.94 -1.28
C THR A 82 -10.45 -42.14 -0.68
N PRO A 83 -10.83 -42.13 0.60
CA PRO A 83 -11.53 -43.27 1.19
C PRO A 83 -12.89 -43.42 0.51
N ALA A 84 -13.27 -44.65 0.18
CA ALA A 84 -14.69 -44.97 0.01
C ALA A 84 -15.40 -44.66 1.34
N ASP A 85 -16.56 -44.00 1.30
CA ASP A 85 -17.34 -43.60 2.48
C ASP A 85 -17.27 -44.68 3.58
N VAL A 86 -16.60 -44.34 4.68
CA VAL A 86 -16.44 -45.25 5.81
C VAL A 86 -17.75 -45.22 6.60
N ALA A 87 -18.32 -46.40 6.88
CA ALA A 87 -19.54 -46.49 7.67
C ALA A 87 -19.32 -45.88 9.07
N GLY A 88 -19.96 -44.73 9.34
CA GLY A 88 -19.92 -44.05 10.64
C GLY A 88 -18.90 -42.90 10.78
N GLY A 89 -18.45 -42.28 9.68
CA GLY A 89 -17.63 -41.06 9.72
C GLY A 89 -17.84 -40.18 8.49
N THR A 90 -17.48 -38.90 8.59
CA THR A 90 -17.49 -37.95 7.47
C THR A 90 -16.08 -37.74 6.95
N THR A 91 -15.88 -37.85 5.64
CA THR A 91 -14.59 -37.53 5.01
C THR A 91 -14.55 -36.04 4.67
N LEU A 92 -13.56 -35.32 5.21
CA LEU A 92 -13.28 -33.93 4.84
C LEU A 92 -12.17 -33.89 3.77
N ALA A 93 -12.39 -33.13 2.70
CA ALA A 93 -11.38 -32.82 1.70
C ALA A 93 -10.67 -31.50 2.06
N LEU A 94 -9.34 -31.51 1.97
CA LEU A 94 -8.50 -30.33 2.13
C LEU A 94 -7.89 -29.99 0.78
N TYR A 95 -8.10 -28.75 0.33
CA TYR A 95 -7.56 -28.27 -0.94
C TYR A 95 -7.37 -26.76 -0.93
N VAL A 96 -6.50 -26.28 -1.81
CA VAL A 96 -6.27 -24.84 -2.05
C VAL A 96 -6.65 -24.50 -3.48
N ASN A 97 -7.44 -23.45 -3.68
CA ASN A 97 -7.82 -22.99 -5.02
C ASN A 97 -6.77 -22.04 -5.63
N SER A 98 -6.98 -21.58 -6.87
CA SER A 98 -6.02 -20.71 -7.58
C SER A 98 -5.79 -19.33 -6.94
N LEU A 99 -6.67 -18.91 -6.02
CA LEU A 99 -6.47 -17.70 -5.20
C LEU A 99 -5.65 -17.94 -3.94
N GLY A 100 -5.19 -19.16 -3.70
CA GLY A 100 -4.48 -19.52 -2.47
C GLY A 100 -5.38 -19.66 -1.24
N ARG A 101 -6.71 -19.71 -1.41
CA ARG A 101 -7.64 -19.90 -0.29
C ARG A 101 -7.73 -21.39 0.06
N LEU A 102 -7.43 -21.72 1.31
CA LEU A 102 -7.64 -23.06 1.86
C LEU A 102 -9.13 -23.34 2.07
N HIS A 103 -9.53 -24.54 1.68
CA HIS A 103 -10.84 -25.13 1.92
C HIS A 103 -10.68 -26.42 2.72
N ILE A 104 -11.59 -26.62 3.68
CA ILE A 104 -11.74 -27.83 4.49
C ILE A 104 -13.25 -28.11 4.49
N ARG A 105 -13.69 -29.08 3.70
CA ARG A 105 -15.13 -29.30 3.44
C ARG A 105 -15.47 -30.79 3.39
N PRO A 106 -16.73 -31.20 3.60
CA PRO A 106 -17.15 -32.56 3.29
C PRO A 106 -16.78 -32.93 1.84
N ALA A 107 -16.16 -34.09 1.64
CA ALA A 107 -15.70 -34.53 0.33
C ALA A 107 -16.85 -34.78 -0.67
N SER A 108 -18.09 -34.91 -0.16
CA SER A 108 -19.32 -34.97 -0.95
C SER A 108 -19.73 -33.64 -1.57
N GLU A 109 -19.21 -32.51 -1.06
CA GLU A 109 -19.52 -31.19 -1.59
C GLU A 109 -18.63 -30.85 -2.80
N PRO A 110 -19.16 -30.12 -3.80
CA PRO A 110 -18.35 -29.66 -4.91
C PRO A 110 -17.28 -28.69 -4.43
N LYS A 111 -16.09 -28.76 -5.06
CA LYS A 111 -15.02 -27.78 -4.82
C LYS A 111 -15.46 -26.39 -5.26
N VAL A 112 -15.05 -25.38 -4.49
CA VAL A 112 -15.34 -23.97 -4.81
C VAL A 112 -14.49 -23.52 -6.00
N ALA A 113 -15.17 -23.12 -7.09
CA ALA A 113 -14.57 -22.54 -8.29
C ALA A 113 -15.06 -21.09 -8.44
N TYR A 114 -14.17 -20.16 -8.75
CA TYR A 114 -14.57 -18.77 -9.05
C TYR A 114 -14.67 -18.47 -10.55
N GLU A 115 -14.07 -19.31 -11.38
CA GLU A 115 -14.14 -19.25 -12.85
C GLU A 115 -14.17 -20.66 -13.45
N GLU A 116 -14.56 -20.77 -14.72
CA GLU A 116 -14.63 -22.07 -15.44
C GLU A 116 -13.28 -22.82 -15.53
N ARG A 117 -12.17 -22.08 -15.52
CA ARG A 117 -10.81 -22.62 -15.65
C ARG A 117 -10.04 -22.62 -14.32
N ASP A 118 -10.76 -22.45 -13.21
CA ASP A 118 -10.15 -22.50 -11.88
C ASP A 118 -9.52 -23.88 -11.64
N SER A 119 -8.44 -23.90 -10.85
CA SER A 119 -7.70 -25.12 -10.55
C SER A 119 -7.43 -25.22 -9.06
N TRP A 120 -7.16 -26.44 -8.59
CA TRP A 120 -6.94 -26.73 -7.18
C TRP A 120 -5.69 -27.55 -6.98
N VAL A 121 -5.05 -27.35 -5.84
CA VAL A 121 -4.06 -28.29 -5.29
C VAL A 121 -4.74 -29.08 -4.18
N ASP A 122 -4.87 -30.37 -4.42
CA ASP A 122 -5.39 -31.33 -3.43
C ASP A 122 -4.33 -31.62 -2.39
N LEU A 123 -4.68 -31.40 -1.13
CA LEU A 123 -3.82 -31.70 0.02
C LEU A 123 -4.11 -33.08 0.61
N GLY A 124 -5.26 -33.67 0.25
CA GLY A 124 -5.73 -34.99 0.69
C GLY A 124 -7.05 -34.90 1.43
N THR A 125 -7.45 -36.02 2.05
CA THR A 125 -8.68 -36.11 2.85
C THR A 125 -8.38 -36.50 4.29
N VAL A 126 -9.32 -36.28 5.19
CA VAL A 126 -9.27 -36.77 6.57
C VAL A 126 -10.65 -37.28 6.98
N THR A 127 -10.76 -38.54 7.34
CA THR A 127 -11.99 -39.08 7.95
C THR A 127 -12.10 -38.65 9.41
N VAL A 128 -13.24 -38.04 9.77
CA VAL A 128 -13.56 -37.62 11.13
C VAL A 128 -14.77 -38.37 11.67
N GLY A 129 -14.77 -38.65 12.98
CA GLY A 129 -15.91 -39.24 13.68
C GLY A 129 -17.05 -38.25 13.91
N ASP A 130 -18.22 -38.77 14.29
CA ASP A 130 -19.42 -37.97 14.57
C ASP A 130 -19.21 -36.97 15.72
N ASP A 131 -18.34 -37.29 16.69
CA ASP A 131 -17.95 -36.42 17.80
C ASP A 131 -17.20 -35.18 17.32
N VAL A 132 -16.16 -35.38 16.49
CA VAL A 132 -15.38 -34.30 15.88
C VAL A 132 -16.26 -33.44 14.98
N LEU A 133 -17.16 -34.05 14.20
CA LEU A 133 -18.10 -33.32 13.35
C LEU A 133 -19.06 -32.45 14.18
N ALA A 134 -19.59 -32.99 15.28
CA ALA A 134 -20.44 -32.23 16.19
C ALA A 134 -19.71 -31.04 16.84
N GLU A 135 -18.39 -31.17 17.09
CA GLU A 135 -17.58 -30.04 17.54
C GLU A 135 -17.40 -28.95 16.46
N ILE A 136 -17.22 -29.34 15.19
CA ILE A 136 -17.17 -28.40 14.05
C ILE A 136 -18.51 -27.65 13.94
N ASP A 137 -19.62 -28.37 13.99
CA ASP A 137 -20.96 -27.79 13.90
C ASP A 137 -21.25 -26.85 15.08
N THR A 138 -20.80 -27.21 16.28
CA THR A 138 -20.93 -26.36 17.47
C THR A 138 -20.13 -25.06 17.31
N ALA A 139 -18.87 -25.16 16.87
CA ALA A 139 -18.03 -23.99 16.61
C ALA A 139 -18.60 -23.09 15.50
N LEU A 140 -19.12 -23.68 14.42
CA LEU A 140 -19.78 -22.97 13.34
C LEU A 140 -21.06 -22.26 13.82
N ALA A 141 -21.88 -22.94 14.64
CA ALA A 141 -23.10 -22.36 15.19
C ALA A 141 -22.80 -21.15 16.09
N ALA A 142 -21.75 -21.25 16.92
CA ALA A 142 -21.26 -20.14 17.74
C ALA A 142 -20.80 -18.96 16.88
N TRP A 143 -20.01 -19.22 15.82
CA TRP A 143 -19.58 -18.20 14.88
C TRP A 143 -20.77 -17.50 14.20
N ARG A 144 -21.72 -18.28 13.66
CA ARG A 144 -22.93 -17.76 13.01
C ARG A 144 -23.80 -16.92 13.94
N ALA A 145 -23.81 -17.23 15.25
CA ALA A 145 -24.55 -16.44 16.23
C ALA A 145 -23.93 -15.05 16.48
N ILE A 146 -22.61 -14.93 16.37
CA ILE A 146 -21.92 -13.63 16.43
C ILE A 146 -22.16 -12.87 15.13
N GLU A 147 -22.00 -13.53 13.97
CA GLU A 147 -22.24 -12.90 12.66
C GLU A 147 -23.66 -12.35 12.54
N ARG A 148 -24.69 -13.09 12.97
CA ARG A 148 -26.08 -12.58 12.97
C ARG A 148 -26.27 -11.33 13.81
N ARG A 149 -25.58 -11.22 14.96
CA ARG A 149 -25.65 -10.01 15.80
C ARG A 149 -24.98 -8.82 15.12
N SER A 150 -23.77 -9.02 14.60
CA SER A 150 -23.05 -7.97 13.88
C SER A 150 -23.78 -7.55 12.60
N PHE A 151 -24.40 -8.50 11.89
CA PHE A 151 -25.20 -8.21 10.70
C PHE A 151 -26.48 -7.43 11.04
N ALA A 152 -27.06 -7.62 12.23
CA ALA A 152 -28.18 -6.79 12.67
C ALA A 152 -27.78 -5.31 12.85
N GLU A 153 -26.56 -5.01 13.32
CA GLU A 153 -26.02 -3.64 13.35
C GLU A 153 -25.86 -3.06 11.94
N VAL A 154 -25.31 -3.86 11.02
CA VAL A 154 -25.15 -3.49 9.60
C VAL A 154 -26.49 -3.17 8.95
N ARG A 155 -27.47 -4.06 9.13
CA ARG A 155 -28.81 -3.89 8.57
C ARG A 155 -29.53 -2.68 9.15
N ALA A 156 -29.44 -2.47 10.46
CA ALA A 156 -30.04 -1.30 11.11
C ALA A 156 -29.51 0.03 10.55
N ALA A 157 -28.21 0.13 10.25
CA ALA A 157 -27.61 1.31 9.63
C ALA A 157 -28.12 1.55 8.20
N MET A 158 -28.25 0.49 7.40
CA MET A 158 -28.78 0.57 6.03
C MET A 158 -30.27 0.88 5.99
N ASP A 159 -31.06 0.28 6.89
CA ASP A 159 -32.50 0.55 7.01
C ASP A 159 -32.75 2.02 7.40
N ARG A 160 -31.92 2.57 8.31
CA ARG A 160 -31.94 4.01 8.65
C ARG A 160 -31.60 4.86 7.44
N ALA A 161 -30.51 4.55 6.73
CA ALA A 161 -30.12 5.29 5.53
C ALA A 161 -31.20 5.26 4.44
N GLN A 162 -31.91 4.13 4.29
CA GLN A 162 -33.06 4.04 3.40
C GLN A 162 -34.22 4.92 3.87
N ALA A 163 -34.56 4.89 5.16
CA ALA A 163 -35.63 5.70 5.73
C ALA A 163 -35.38 7.21 5.59
N GLU A 164 -34.11 7.62 5.61
CA GLU A 164 -33.66 9.00 5.42
C GLU A 164 -33.50 9.40 3.94
N GLY A 165 -33.71 8.48 2.99
CA GLY A 165 -33.53 8.73 1.56
C GLY A 165 -32.06 8.81 1.09
N ASN A 166 -31.12 8.35 1.91
CA ASN A 166 -29.69 8.39 1.65
C ASN A 166 -29.15 7.19 0.84
N LEU A 167 -29.93 6.11 0.66
CA LEU A 167 -29.45 4.87 0.06
C LEU A 167 -28.85 5.05 -1.35
N SER A 168 -29.55 5.77 -2.23
CA SER A 168 -29.08 6.00 -3.62
C SER A 168 -27.74 6.74 -3.64
N ARG A 169 -27.61 7.78 -2.81
CA ARG A 169 -26.35 8.53 -2.65
C ARG A 169 -25.22 7.62 -2.17
N ILE A 170 -25.47 6.78 -1.15
CA ILE A 170 -24.47 5.84 -0.63
C ILE A 170 -24.02 4.86 -1.71
N LEU A 171 -24.95 4.30 -2.48
CA LEU A 171 -24.61 3.37 -3.57
C LEU A 171 -23.73 4.04 -4.63
N GLU A 172 -24.08 5.25 -5.07
CA GLU A 172 -23.27 5.99 -6.05
C GLU A 172 -21.88 6.37 -5.52
N GLU A 173 -21.79 6.77 -4.24
CA GLU A 173 -20.51 7.04 -3.59
C GLU A 173 -19.65 5.77 -3.50
N VAL A 174 -20.22 4.63 -3.12
CA VAL A 174 -19.50 3.35 -3.08
C VAL A 174 -19.00 2.97 -4.48
N ILE A 175 -19.83 3.11 -5.52
CA ILE A 175 -19.43 2.82 -6.90
C ILE A 175 -18.26 3.72 -7.32
N ASP A 176 -18.39 5.04 -7.16
CA ASP A 176 -17.33 6.01 -7.50
C ASP A 176 -16.06 5.69 -6.71
N HIS A 177 -16.14 5.44 -5.41
CA HIS A 177 -14.95 5.17 -4.60
C HIS A 177 -14.24 3.87 -4.98
N VAL A 178 -14.99 2.82 -5.35
CA VAL A 178 -14.42 1.58 -5.86
C VAL A 178 -13.73 1.81 -7.20
N GLU A 179 -14.30 2.59 -8.13
CA GLU A 179 -13.66 2.89 -9.41
C GLU A 179 -12.29 3.60 -9.27
N HIS A 180 -12.08 4.34 -8.18
CA HIS A 180 -10.89 5.17 -7.98
C HIS A 180 -9.90 4.62 -6.93
N VAL A 181 -10.05 3.36 -6.51
CA VAL A 181 -9.01 2.63 -5.75
C VAL A 181 -8.13 1.81 -6.70
N GLU A 182 -6.86 1.60 -6.35
CA GLU A 182 -5.95 0.81 -7.20
C GLU A 182 -6.38 -0.66 -7.30
N SER A 183 -6.87 -1.22 -6.19
CA SER A 183 -7.35 -2.61 -6.14
C SER A 183 -8.27 -2.82 -4.94
N VAL A 184 -9.38 -3.53 -5.15
CA VAL A 184 -10.22 -4.07 -4.06
C VAL A 184 -10.65 -5.48 -4.41
N CYS A 185 -10.50 -6.43 -3.49
CA CYS A 185 -10.93 -7.81 -3.72
C CYS A 185 -11.26 -8.56 -2.42
N PHE A 186 -12.40 -9.21 -2.31
CA PHE A 186 -12.78 -9.92 -1.08
C PHE A 186 -13.74 -11.07 -1.39
N TYR A 187 -13.87 -11.98 -0.43
CA TYR A 187 -14.85 -13.06 -0.51
C TYR A 187 -16.13 -12.68 0.23
N VAL A 188 -17.28 -13.11 -0.27
CA VAL A 188 -18.52 -13.18 0.52
C VAL A 188 -19.04 -14.61 0.34
N GLY A 189 -19.01 -15.38 1.43
CA GLY A 189 -19.19 -16.84 1.38
C GLY A 189 -18.21 -17.50 0.39
N ASP A 190 -18.77 -18.16 -0.63
CA ASP A 190 -18.04 -18.86 -1.69
C ASP A 190 -17.96 -18.04 -2.99
N ARG A 191 -18.22 -16.72 -2.93
CA ARG A 191 -18.11 -15.81 -4.08
C ARG A 191 -16.93 -14.88 -3.90
N PHE A 192 -16.28 -14.52 -5.01
CA PHE A 192 -15.17 -13.58 -5.04
C PHE A 192 -15.58 -12.30 -5.78
N PHE A 193 -15.43 -11.16 -5.12
CA PHE A 193 -15.77 -9.84 -5.64
C PHE A 193 -14.49 -9.02 -5.78
N ALA A 194 -14.29 -8.41 -6.95
CA ALA A 194 -13.04 -7.72 -7.22
C ALA A 194 -13.13 -6.62 -8.28
N LEU A 195 -12.27 -5.63 -8.08
CA LEU A 195 -11.68 -4.74 -9.07
C LEU A 195 -10.17 -4.87 -8.90
N ILE A 196 -9.57 -5.81 -9.64
CA ILE A 196 -8.11 -6.02 -9.66
C ILE A 196 -7.69 -6.76 -10.93
N ASP A 197 -6.70 -6.22 -11.64
CA ASP A 197 -6.07 -6.84 -12.82
C ASP A 197 -7.06 -7.55 -13.77
N ARG A 198 -7.18 -8.88 -13.69
CA ARG A 198 -8.04 -9.71 -14.56
C ARG A 198 -9.46 -9.90 -14.03
N PHE A 199 -9.72 -9.62 -12.75
CA PHE A 199 -11.02 -9.75 -12.11
C PHE A 199 -11.67 -8.38 -11.96
N THR A 200 -12.71 -8.14 -12.75
CA THR A 200 -13.51 -6.92 -12.65
C THR A 200 -14.98 -7.30 -12.69
N ASN A 201 -15.54 -7.57 -11.50
CA ASN A 201 -16.95 -7.92 -11.33
C ASN A 201 -17.67 -7.05 -10.28
N LEU A 202 -16.96 -6.18 -9.53
CA LEU A 202 -17.57 -5.22 -8.62
C LEU A 202 -18.21 -4.04 -9.37
N ILE A 203 -17.51 -3.52 -10.38
CA ILE A 203 -17.92 -2.39 -11.23
C ILE A 203 -18.15 -2.85 -12.67
N ASP A 204 -18.72 -1.97 -13.49
CA ASP A 204 -18.90 -2.22 -14.91
C ASP A 204 -17.55 -2.46 -15.60
N SER A 205 -17.52 -3.44 -16.49
CA SER A 205 -16.34 -3.80 -17.25
C SER A 205 -16.68 -3.99 -18.73
N LYS A 206 -15.67 -4.26 -19.56
CA LYS A 206 -15.90 -4.56 -20.98
C LYS A 206 -16.77 -5.80 -21.20
N THR A 207 -16.87 -6.69 -20.22
CA THR A 207 -17.58 -7.98 -20.32
C THR A 207 -18.99 -7.94 -19.75
N GLY A 208 -19.41 -6.84 -19.13
CA GLY A 208 -20.78 -6.69 -18.64
C GLY A 208 -20.92 -5.74 -17.45
N LYS A 209 -22.14 -5.69 -16.90
CA LYS A 209 -22.44 -4.90 -15.71
C LYS A 209 -21.85 -5.52 -14.45
N GLY A 210 -21.25 -4.68 -13.62
CA GLY A 210 -20.72 -5.05 -12.32
C GLY A 210 -21.81 -5.33 -11.30
N HIS A 211 -21.42 -5.93 -10.18
CA HIS A 211 -22.32 -6.23 -9.08
C HIS A 211 -22.97 -4.97 -8.49
N LEU A 212 -22.18 -3.94 -8.16
CA LEU A 212 -22.69 -2.71 -7.54
C LEU A 212 -23.61 -1.92 -8.49
N PRO A 213 -23.25 -1.67 -9.78
CA PRO A 213 -24.15 -1.01 -10.73
C PRO A 213 -25.51 -1.70 -10.92
N ARG A 214 -25.58 -3.04 -10.81
CA ARG A 214 -26.84 -3.79 -10.95
C ARG A 214 -27.82 -3.50 -9.81
N LEU A 215 -27.34 -3.13 -8.62
CA LEU A 215 -28.20 -2.80 -7.49
C LEU A 215 -29.05 -1.53 -7.73
N ARG A 216 -28.67 -0.68 -8.68
CA ARG A 216 -29.49 0.48 -9.12
C ARG A 216 -30.86 0.07 -9.65
N GLU A 217 -30.97 -1.14 -10.18
CA GLU A 217 -32.17 -1.65 -10.85
C GLU A 217 -33.11 -2.41 -9.89
N LEU A 218 -32.67 -2.64 -8.65
CA LEU A 218 -33.39 -3.42 -7.65
C LEU A 218 -33.88 -2.52 -6.52
N PRO A 219 -35.15 -2.64 -6.09
CA PRO A 219 -35.60 -1.99 -4.86
C PRO A 219 -34.85 -2.59 -3.66
N TYR A 220 -34.57 -1.77 -2.63
CA TYR A 220 -33.82 -2.18 -1.44
C TYR A 220 -34.39 -3.43 -0.74
N ALA A 221 -35.71 -3.62 -0.79
CA ALA A 221 -36.38 -4.80 -0.21
C ALA A 221 -35.99 -6.12 -0.92
N GLU A 222 -35.46 -6.06 -2.14
CA GLU A 222 -35.00 -7.22 -2.92
C GLU A 222 -33.49 -7.45 -2.78
N TRP A 223 -32.76 -6.58 -2.07
CA TRP A 223 -31.35 -6.78 -1.82
C TRP A 223 -31.13 -7.99 -0.90
N SER A 224 -30.23 -8.89 -1.31
CA SER A 224 -29.81 -10.01 -0.48
C SER A 224 -29.02 -9.52 0.74
N GLU A 225 -28.82 -10.40 1.73
CA GLU A 225 -27.96 -10.07 2.87
C GLU A 225 -26.51 -9.76 2.44
N GLU A 226 -26.02 -10.42 1.38
CA GLU A 226 -24.71 -10.14 0.79
C GLU A 226 -24.66 -8.72 0.20
N ASP A 227 -25.69 -8.31 -0.54
CA ASP A 227 -25.77 -6.97 -1.14
C ASP A 227 -25.75 -5.87 -0.06
N VAL A 228 -26.56 -6.07 0.99
CA VAL A 228 -26.61 -5.16 2.14
C VAL A 228 -25.24 -5.10 2.83
N LEU A 229 -24.61 -6.25 3.08
CA LEU A 229 -23.28 -6.31 3.70
C LEU A 229 -22.22 -5.59 2.86
N ILE A 230 -22.16 -5.86 1.56
CA ILE A 230 -21.15 -5.29 0.66
C ILE A 230 -21.25 -3.77 0.64
N VAL A 231 -22.44 -3.22 0.39
CA VAL A 231 -22.65 -1.77 0.29
C VAL A 231 -22.38 -1.09 1.64
N ALA A 232 -22.90 -1.65 2.74
CA ALA A 232 -22.70 -1.09 4.07
C ALA A 232 -21.22 -1.12 4.50
N ALA A 233 -20.54 -2.25 4.28
CA ALA A 233 -19.14 -2.40 4.65
C ALA A 233 -18.25 -1.45 3.87
N LEU A 234 -18.41 -1.36 2.54
CA LEU A 234 -17.65 -0.42 1.73
C LEU A 234 -17.93 1.02 2.16
N ASN A 235 -19.19 1.40 2.38
CA ASN A 235 -19.50 2.74 2.89
C ASN A 235 -18.83 3.03 4.24
N ALA A 236 -18.96 2.14 5.22
CA ALA A 236 -18.38 2.32 6.56
C ALA A 236 -16.83 2.38 6.51
N LEU A 237 -16.20 1.51 5.72
CA LEU A 237 -14.75 1.53 5.52
C LEU A 237 -14.32 2.87 4.91
N PHE A 238 -14.99 3.33 3.85
CA PHE A 238 -14.66 4.61 3.23
C PHE A 238 -14.85 5.79 4.20
N LEU A 239 -15.95 5.83 4.94
CA LEU A 239 -16.19 6.88 5.93
C LEU A 239 -15.04 6.94 6.93
N SER A 240 -14.61 5.79 7.47
CA SER A 240 -13.58 5.70 8.52
C SER A 240 -12.15 6.09 8.09
N GLY A 241 -11.81 5.98 6.81
CA GLY A 241 -10.42 6.20 6.37
C GLY A 241 -10.19 6.36 4.88
N ARG A 242 -11.23 6.64 4.09
CA ARG A 242 -11.24 6.69 2.61
C ARG A 242 -10.89 5.34 1.97
N SER A 243 -10.58 5.35 0.68
CA SER A 243 -10.20 4.19 -0.14
C SER A 243 -9.09 3.33 0.45
N VAL A 244 -8.22 3.90 1.29
CA VAL A 244 -7.18 3.19 2.05
C VAL A 244 -7.75 2.01 2.83
N ARG A 245 -9.04 2.07 3.23
CA ARG A 245 -9.71 1.06 4.05
C ARG A 245 -10.29 -0.12 3.28
N PHE A 246 -10.59 0.04 1.98
CA PHE A 246 -11.05 -1.09 1.16
C PHE A 246 -9.99 -2.19 1.11
N GLU A 247 -8.74 -1.74 0.98
CA GLU A 247 -7.57 -2.61 0.82
C GLU A 247 -7.24 -3.40 2.10
N GLU A 248 -7.87 -3.10 3.25
CA GLU A 248 -7.72 -3.91 4.47
C GLU A 248 -8.43 -5.25 4.38
N PHE A 249 -9.41 -5.38 3.49
CA PHE A 249 -10.17 -6.61 3.26
C PHE A 249 -9.70 -7.36 2.00
N ASN A 250 -8.61 -6.90 1.37
CA ASN A 250 -8.04 -7.59 0.21
C ASN A 250 -7.68 -9.03 0.53
N GLY A 251 -8.23 -9.97 -0.23
CA GLY A 251 -8.07 -11.40 -0.05
C GLY A 251 -8.66 -11.96 1.26
N ALA A 252 -9.51 -11.21 1.96
CA ALA A 252 -10.21 -11.64 3.16
C ALA A 252 -11.68 -11.99 2.87
N LEU A 253 -12.29 -12.78 3.76
CA LEU A 253 -13.73 -12.95 3.83
C LEU A 253 -14.34 -11.70 4.45
N LEU A 254 -15.21 -11.04 3.71
CA LEU A 254 -16.01 -9.93 4.18
C LEU A 254 -17.19 -10.47 4.99
N THR A 255 -17.22 -10.16 6.28
CA THR A 255 -18.29 -10.54 7.22
C THR A 255 -18.67 -9.33 8.06
N ALA A 256 -19.91 -9.30 8.57
CA ALA A 256 -20.34 -8.21 9.44
C ALA A 256 -19.51 -8.18 10.73
N GLN A 257 -19.18 -9.35 11.29
CA GLN A 257 -18.34 -9.48 12.47
C GLN A 257 -16.95 -8.86 12.24
N ASP A 258 -16.29 -9.16 11.12
CA ASP A 258 -14.94 -8.65 10.84
C ASP A 258 -14.95 -7.13 10.57
N VAL A 259 -15.98 -6.60 9.90
CA VAL A 259 -16.14 -5.15 9.67
C VAL A 259 -16.36 -4.39 10.97
N VAL A 260 -17.33 -4.82 11.78
CA VAL A 260 -17.64 -4.19 13.09
C VAL A 260 -16.45 -4.33 14.03
N GLY A 261 -15.85 -5.52 14.10
CA GLY A 261 -14.66 -5.79 14.90
C GLY A 261 -13.48 -4.91 14.51
N ARG A 262 -13.25 -4.70 13.20
CA ARG A 262 -12.16 -3.85 12.72
C ARG A 262 -12.37 -2.38 13.07
N LEU A 263 -13.59 -1.84 12.93
CA LEU A 263 -13.89 -0.46 13.34
C LEU A 263 -13.67 -0.26 14.84
N ASN A 264 -14.09 -1.20 15.67
CA ASN A 264 -13.86 -1.16 17.11
C ASN A 264 -12.37 -1.21 17.45
N GLN A 265 -11.61 -2.08 16.77
CA GLN A 265 -10.16 -2.17 16.95
C GLN A 265 -9.45 -0.87 16.56
N LEU A 266 -9.87 -0.22 15.46
CA LEU A 266 -9.32 1.07 15.04
C LEU A 266 -9.58 2.15 16.09
N ALA A 267 -10.83 2.29 16.54
CA ALA A 267 -11.21 3.24 17.58
C ALA A 267 -10.39 3.06 18.88
N ALA A 268 -10.22 1.80 19.30
CA ALA A 268 -9.40 1.46 20.47
C ALA A 268 -7.91 1.79 20.25
N SER A 269 -7.36 1.48 19.08
CA SER A 269 -5.95 1.74 18.77
C SER A 269 -5.63 3.23 18.77
N TYR A 270 -6.52 4.08 18.24
CA TYR A 270 -6.35 5.54 18.31
C TYR A 270 -6.44 6.07 19.73
N THR A 271 -7.36 5.53 20.53
CA THR A 271 -7.52 5.90 21.95
C THR A 271 -6.26 5.54 22.74
N ASP A 272 -5.73 4.33 22.55
CA ASP A 272 -4.50 3.84 23.17
C ASP A 272 -3.27 4.67 22.77
N ALA A 273 -3.22 5.15 21.54
CA ALA A 273 -2.19 6.08 21.08
C ALA A 273 -2.31 7.49 21.70
N GLY A 274 -3.38 7.79 22.45
CA GLY A 274 -3.62 9.08 23.10
C GLY A 274 -4.39 10.07 22.23
N CYS A 275 -5.23 9.60 21.30
CA CYS A 275 -6.17 10.46 20.59
C CYS A 275 -7.32 10.90 21.52
N GLU A 276 -7.59 12.20 21.51
CA GLU A 276 -8.59 12.87 22.35
C GLU A 276 -10.04 12.72 21.85
N VAL A 277 -10.22 12.30 20.59
CA VAL A 277 -11.56 12.12 20.01
C VAL A 277 -12.13 10.78 20.49
N ALA A 278 -13.16 10.86 21.33
CA ALA A 278 -13.89 9.72 21.83
C ALA A 278 -14.81 9.11 20.75
N VAL A 279 -14.91 7.78 20.76
CA VAL A 279 -15.85 7.01 19.93
C VAL A 279 -16.81 6.26 20.86
N PRO A 280 -18.01 6.80 21.12
CA PRO A 280 -19.02 6.13 21.94
C PRO A 280 -19.41 4.77 21.35
N LEU A 281 -19.70 3.80 22.23
CA LEU A 281 -20.01 2.41 21.85
C LEU A 281 -21.44 2.23 21.31
N ASP A 282 -22.32 3.18 21.58
CA ASP A 282 -23.74 3.18 21.21
C ASP A 282 -24.02 3.78 19.83
N LEU A 283 -23.00 4.31 19.16
CA LEU A 283 -23.11 4.81 17.79
C LEU A 283 -23.43 3.69 16.80
N ASP A 284 -24.24 4.03 15.80
CA ASP A 284 -24.47 3.15 14.65
C ASP A 284 -23.19 2.95 13.82
N LEU A 285 -23.22 2.02 12.87
CA LEU A 285 -22.07 1.66 12.05
C LEU A 285 -21.44 2.86 11.32
N PHE A 286 -22.26 3.72 10.72
CA PHE A 286 -21.81 4.85 9.90
C PHE A 286 -21.37 6.03 10.76
N GLU A 287 -22.08 6.30 11.85
CA GLU A 287 -21.69 7.29 12.85
C GLU A 287 -20.34 6.94 13.50
N ARG A 288 -20.15 5.66 13.87
CA ARG A 288 -18.89 5.15 14.41
C ARG A 288 -17.75 5.31 13.42
N ALA A 289 -17.99 4.96 12.15
CA ALA A 289 -17.00 5.15 11.09
C ALA A 289 -16.62 6.63 10.92
N GLN A 290 -17.57 7.56 10.95
CA GLN A 290 -17.30 9.00 10.91
C GLN A 290 -16.50 9.48 12.12
N LYS A 291 -16.77 8.98 13.33
CA LYS A 291 -15.96 9.33 14.51
C LYS A 291 -14.54 8.80 14.45
N ILE A 292 -14.34 7.59 13.92
CA ILE A 292 -12.99 7.06 13.64
C ILE A 292 -12.28 7.97 12.63
N ARG A 293 -13.00 8.48 11.63
CA ARG A 293 -12.43 9.44 10.68
C ARG A 293 -11.95 10.72 11.35
N GLU A 294 -12.72 11.27 12.29
CA GLU A 294 -12.29 12.41 13.11
C GLU A 294 -10.98 12.09 13.85
N GLN A 295 -10.85 10.91 14.48
CA GLN A 295 -9.60 10.48 15.12
C GLN A 295 -8.42 10.50 14.13
N THR A 296 -8.64 10.01 12.91
CA THR A 296 -7.56 9.96 11.90
C THR A 296 -7.06 11.33 11.45
N LEU A 297 -7.89 12.38 11.59
CA LEU A 297 -7.58 13.76 11.22
C LEU A 297 -6.80 14.50 12.33
N CYS A 298 -6.83 14.00 13.57
CA CYS A 298 -6.09 14.55 14.70
C CYS A 298 -4.58 14.28 14.67
N ALA A 299 -4.07 13.52 13.69
CA ALA A 299 -2.68 13.07 13.63
C ALA A 299 -1.64 14.19 13.53
N ILE A 300 -2.02 15.39 13.09
CA ILE A 300 -1.07 16.49 12.88
C ILE A 300 -0.42 16.89 14.20
N GLY A 301 0.91 16.83 14.24
CA GLY A 301 1.69 17.20 15.42
C GLY A 301 1.61 16.21 16.60
N LYS A 302 0.96 15.06 16.43
CA LYS A 302 0.91 14.02 17.45
C LYS A 302 2.21 13.21 17.49
N PRO A 303 2.57 12.63 18.65
CA PRO A 303 3.77 11.82 18.77
C PRO A 303 3.62 10.46 18.09
N TRP A 304 2.40 10.00 17.82
CA TRP A 304 2.12 8.75 17.15
C TRP A 304 2.05 8.88 15.63
N LEU A 305 2.28 7.76 14.93
CA LEU A 305 2.27 7.70 13.47
C LEU A 305 1.40 6.55 12.99
N ARG A 306 0.46 6.85 12.10
CA ARG A 306 -0.26 5.83 11.33
C ARG A 306 0.62 5.35 10.19
N TYR A 307 0.64 4.05 9.94
CA TYR A 307 1.25 3.46 8.76
C TYR A 307 0.44 2.24 8.31
N ARG A 308 0.70 1.71 7.12
CA ARG A 308 0.15 0.43 6.70
C ARG A 308 1.24 -0.61 6.57
N TRP A 309 0.91 -1.81 7.01
CA TRP A 309 1.64 -2.99 6.65
C TRP A 309 0.93 -3.65 5.47
N ILE A 310 1.66 -3.86 4.38
CA ILE A 310 1.16 -4.41 3.12
C ILE A 310 1.77 -5.78 2.94
N TYR A 311 0.90 -6.75 2.67
CA TYR A 311 1.33 -8.09 2.37
C TYR A 311 1.08 -8.43 0.90
N GLY A 312 2.16 -8.70 0.16
CA GLY A 312 2.15 -8.80 -1.30
C GLY A 312 1.38 -10.01 -1.84
N LEU A 313 1.26 -11.10 -1.07
CA LEU A 313 0.59 -12.33 -1.53
C LEU A 313 -0.91 -12.15 -1.79
N ASN A 314 -1.59 -11.29 -1.03
CA ASN A 314 -3.03 -11.05 -1.16
C ASN A 314 -3.42 -9.57 -1.22
N PHE A 315 -2.43 -8.68 -1.33
CA PHE A 315 -2.57 -7.23 -1.29
C PHE A 315 -3.30 -6.66 -0.08
N GLN A 316 -3.37 -7.40 1.02
CA GLN A 316 -3.96 -6.87 2.23
C GLN A 316 -3.11 -5.73 2.77
N LYS A 317 -3.72 -4.57 2.98
CA LYS A 317 -3.07 -3.37 3.51
C LYS A 317 -3.68 -3.04 4.86
N THR A 318 -3.05 -3.47 5.94
CA THR A 318 -3.56 -3.26 7.30
C THR A 318 -2.99 -1.99 7.90
N GLU A 319 -3.85 -1.06 8.32
CA GLU A 319 -3.40 0.09 9.10
C GLU A 319 -2.96 -0.32 10.52
N ARG A 320 -1.84 0.25 10.96
CA ARG A 320 -1.25 0.12 12.29
C ARG A 320 -0.82 1.49 12.82
N ILE A 321 -0.63 1.58 14.13
CA ILE A 321 -0.20 2.81 14.81
C ILE A 321 1.12 2.54 15.53
N LEU A 322 2.07 3.46 15.38
CA LEU A 322 3.28 3.55 16.20
C LEU A 322 3.10 4.62 17.26
N HIS A 323 3.57 4.39 18.48
CA HIS A 323 3.56 5.39 19.56
C HIS A 323 4.64 6.47 19.40
N SER A 324 5.53 6.33 18.41
CA SER A 324 6.53 7.34 18.03
C SER A 324 6.53 7.55 16.51
N ALA A 325 6.63 8.82 16.11
CA ALA A 325 6.79 9.26 14.72
C ALA A 325 8.25 9.62 14.38
N VAL A 326 9.20 9.44 15.32
CA VAL A 326 10.59 9.88 15.21
C VAL A 326 11.53 8.67 15.20
N SER A 327 12.51 8.66 14.29
CA SER A 327 13.53 7.60 14.22
C SER A 327 14.48 7.66 15.43
N THR A 328 15.16 6.54 15.69
CA THR A 328 16.18 6.44 16.74
C THR A 328 17.55 6.97 16.33
N GLU A 329 17.70 7.44 15.09
CA GLU A 329 18.94 8.04 14.59
C GLU A 329 19.34 9.28 15.41
N ALA A 330 20.65 9.52 15.48
CA ALA A 330 21.18 10.66 16.21
C ALA A 330 20.61 12.00 15.68
N HIS A 331 20.44 12.99 16.56
CA HIS A 331 19.88 14.30 16.18
C HIS A 331 20.76 15.01 15.13
N ASP A 332 22.07 14.79 15.16
CA ASP A 332 23.04 15.39 14.22
C ASP A 332 23.14 14.62 12.87
N GLN A 333 22.29 13.62 12.62
CA GLN A 333 22.36 12.82 11.39
C GLN A 333 22.31 13.67 10.11
N TRP A 334 21.43 14.68 10.06
CA TRP A 334 21.36 15.60 8.92
C TRP A 334 22.71 16.31 8.67
N TYR A 335 23.43 16.67 9.74
CA TYR A 335 24.70 17.39 9.65
C TYR A 335 25.84 16.49 9.17
N ARG A 336 25.80 15.19 9.52
CA ARG A 336 26.76 14.21 8.99
C ARG A 336 26.61 14.03 7.48
N GLU A 337 25.39 14.12 6.97
CA GLU A 337 25.09 13.86 5.56
C GLU A 337 25.14 15.12 4.68
N PHE A 338 24.70 16.27 5.21
CA PHE A 338 24.57 17.54 4.49
C PHE A 338 25.43 18.67 5.07
N GLY A 339 26.28 18.41 6.08
CA GLY A 339 27.05 19.46 6.75
C GLY A 339 28.05 20.18 5.85
N ASP A 340 28.67 19.47 4.91
CA ASP A 340 29.54 20.08 3.88
C ASP A 340 28.73 20.99 2.95
N ASP A 341 27.60 20.51 2.44
CA ASP A 341 26.71 21.33 1.61
C ASP A 341 26.19 22.54 2.39
N PHE A 342 25.87 22.38 3.68
CA PHE A 342 25.39 23.47 4.51
C PHE A 342 26.46 24.56 4.68
N ARG A 343 27.70 24.16 5.00
CA ARG A 343 28.84 25.08 5.06
C ARG A 343 29.04 25.77 3.72
N GLN A 344 29.01 25.03 2.62
CA GLN A 344 29.24 25.61 1.31
C GLN A 344 28.10 26.52 0.84
N PHE A 345 26.84 26.13 1.07
CA PHE A 345 25.68 26.77 0.47
C PHE A 345 25.13 27.92 1.30
N VAL A 346 25.20 27.79 2.62
CA VAL A 346 24.50 28.65 3.59
C VAL A 346 25.48 29.42 4.47
N SER A 347 26.51 28.76 5.01
CA SER A 347 27.44 29.37 5.98
C SER A 347 28.92 29.16 5.63
N PRO A 348 29.41 29.75 4.51
CA PRO A 348 30.78 29.52 4.04
C PRO A 348 31.86 30.09 4.97
N HIS A 349 31.47 30.93 5.94
CA HIS A 349 32.39 31.67 6.82
C HIS A 349 32.07 31.51 8.32
N GLY A 350 31.19 30.60 8.72
CA GLY A 350 30.76 30.48 10.13
C GLY A 350 30.53 29.05 10.61
N GLU A 351 30.81 28.81 11.89
CA GLU A 351 30.42 27.58 12.60
C GLU A 351 29.02 27.79 13.21
N PHE A 352 27.98 27.57 12.42
CA PHE A 352 26.60 27.56 12.90
C PHE A 352 25.90 26.28 12.46
N ALA A 353 25.37 25.53 13.44
CA ALA A 353 24.57 24.34 13.20
C ALA A 353 23.16 24.56 13.79
N PRO A 354 22.19 25.03 12.98
CA PRO A 354 20.83 25.22 13.44
C PRO A 354 20.11 23.88 13.70
N PRO A 355 18.92 23.88 14.32
CA PRO A 355 18.05 22.70 14.35
C PRO A 355 17.81 22.16 12.93
N GLU A 356 17.66 20.84 12.82
CA GLU A 356 17.56 20.11 11.55
C GLU A 356 16.56 20.71 10.56
N TYR A 357 15.33 21.00 11.01
CA TYR A 357 14.29 21.56 10.13
C TYR A 357 14.68 22.94 9.58
N VAL A 358 15.37 23.76 10.37
CA VAL A 358 15.87 25.07 9.95
C VAL A 358 17.03 24.89 8.97
N ALA A 359 17.93 23.96 9.25
CA ALA A 359 19.06 23.67 8.38
C ALA A 359 18.62 23.25 6.98
N MET A 360 17.66 22.31 6.91
CA MET A 360 17.12 21.84 5.64
C MET A 360 16.36 22.93 4.89
N ALA A 361 15.64 23.81 5.59
CA ALA A 361 14.98 24.96 4.96
C ALA A 361 16.01 25.97 4.40
N LEU A 362 17.12 26.22 5.10
CA LEU A 362 18.18 27.10 4.62
C LEU A 362 18.90 26.49 3.40
N LEU A 363 19.21 25.19 3.43
CA LEU A 363 19.76 24.47 2.28
C LEU A 363 18.84 24.56 1.06
N ALA A 364 17.54 24.34 1.25
CA ALA A 364 16.55 24.45 0.17
C ALA A 364 16.53 25.85 -0.44
N ASN A 365 16.45 26.91 0.38
CA ASN A 365 16.47 28.28 -0.11
C ASN A 365 17.78 28.62 -0.83
N ALA A 366 18.91 28.12 -0.33
CA ALA A 366 20.22 28.34 -0.93
C ALA A 366 20.39 27.61 -2.28
N ALA A 367 19.78 26.43 -2.45
CA ALA A 367 19.70 25.73 -3.73
C ALA A 367 18.81 26.48 -4.73
N ILE A 368 17.61 26.89 -4.30
CA ILE A 368 16.68 27.70 -5.11
C ILE A 368 17.37 28.99 -5.58
N ALA A 369 18.05 29.72 -4.70
CA ALA A 369 18.72 30.97 -5.05
C ALA A 369 19.81 30.77 -6.12
N ARG A 370 20.56 29.66 -6.05
CA ARG A 370 21.57 29.31 -7.07
C ARG A 370 20.94 29.01 -8.43
N ASP A 371 19.87 28.22 -8.45
CA ASP A 371 19.15 27.90 -9.68
C ASP A 371 18.54 29.16 -10.32
N VAL A 372 18.00 30.07 -9.51
CA VAL A 372 17.45 31.36 -9.97
C VAL A 372 18.54 32.29 -10.53
N ALA A 373 19.73 32.24 -9.95
CA ALA A 373 20.92 32.95 -10.42
C ALA A 373 21.57 32.29 -11.65
N GLY A 374 21.12 31.10 -12.05
CA GLY A 374 21.69 30.35 -13.18
C GLY A 374 23.08 29.78 -12.90
N VAL A 375 23.42 29.55 -11.63
CA VAL A 375 24.67 28.92 -11.23
C VAL A 375 24.61 27.44 -11.64
N PRO A 376 25.52 26.95 -12.51
CA PRO A 376 25.55 25.54 -12.90
C PRO A 376 25.66 24.61 -11.68
N CYS A 377 24.96 23.47 -11.73
CA CYS A 377 25.12 22.41 -10.73
C CYS A 377 26.25 21.48 -11.18
N GLU A 378 27.38 21.53 -10.47
CA GLU A 378 28.53 20.66 -10.72
C GLU A 378 28.56 19.45 -9.78
N ALA A 379 27.53 19.25 -8.96
CA ALA A 379 27.43 18.15 -8.01
C ALA A 379 26.36 17.12 -8.41
N GLY A 380 26.47 15.90 -7.89
CA GLY A 380 25.53 14.80 -8.14
C GLY A 380 25.88 13.97 -9.37
N SER A 381 24.93 13.17 -9.83
CA SER A 381 25.08 12.33 -11.03
C SER A 381 24.78 13.08 -12.33
N ALA A 382 25.01 12.42 -13.47
CA ALA A 382 24.60 12.92 -14.78
C ALA A 382 23.08 13.08 -14.95
N ALA A 383 22.27 12.56 -14.02
CA ALA A 383 20.82 12.76 -14.02
C ALA A 383 20.39 14.12 -13.45
N VAL A 384 21.31 14.85 -12.78
CA VAL A 384 21.08 16.14 -12.14
C VAL A 384 21.48 17.28 -13.07
N THR A 385 20.66 18.32 -13.11
CA THR A 385 20.86 19.53 -13.92
C THR A 385 20.73 20.84 -13.12
N SER A 386 20.34 20.75 -11.85
CA SER A 386 20.10 21.91 -10.96
C SER A 386 20.39 21.58 -9.50
N TRP A 387 20.55 22.60 -8.65
CA TRP A 387 20.82 22.41 -7.22
C TRP A 387 19.61 21.87 -6.46
N ILE A 388 18.38 22.20 -6.90
CA ILE A 388 17.16 21.54 -6.39
C ILE A 388 17.20 20.04 -6.69
N GLU A 389 17.56 19.66 -7.93
CA GLU A 389 17.67 18.25 -8.31
C GLU A 389 18.77 17.52 -7.52
N TYR A 390 19.91 18.16 -7.27
CA TYR A 390 20.97 17.63 -6.42
C TYR A 390 20.48 17.27 -5.00
N LEU A 391 19.75 18.19 -4.35
CA LEU A 391 19.22 17.93 -3.01
C LEU A 391 18.21 16.77 -2.99
N ILE A 392 17.40 16.62 -4.04
CA ILE A 392 16.47 15.49 -4.17
C ILE A 392 17.25 14.18 -4.31
N GLU A 393 18.20 14.10 -5.24
CA GLU A 393 19.03 12.91 -5.47
C GLU A 393 19.77 12.51 -4.18
N LYS A 394 20.43 13.46 -3.52
CA LYS A 394 21.18 13.21 -2.28
C LYS A 394 20.28 12.75 -1.13
N THR A 395 19.07 13.28 -1.01
CA THR A 395 18.10 12.83 0.00
C THR A 395 17.65 11.39 -0.24
N VAL A 396 17.45 11.01 -1.51
CA VAL A 396 17.12 9.63 -1.87
C VAL A 396 18.32 8.70 -1.61
N ALA A 397 19.53 9.11 -2.00
CA ALA A 397 20.77 8.37 -1.72
C ALA A 397 20.95 8.11 -0.22
N SER A 398 20.68 9.12 0.61
CA SER A 398 20.68 9.00 2.07
C SER A 398 19.68 7.95 2.57
N ALA A 399 18.46 7.92 2.03
CA ALA A 399 17.47 6.91 2.42
C ALA A 399 17.92 5.48 2.07
N VAL A 400 18.54 5.31 0.90
CA VAL A 400 19.08 4.03 0.45
C VAL A 400 20.17 3.53 1.38
N LEU A 401 21.15 4.38 1.71
CA LEU A 401 22.26 4.00 2.59
C LEU A 401 21.81 3.76 4.05
N ALA A 402 20.92 4.60 4.59
CA ALA A 402 20.47 4.51 5.98
C ALA A 402 19.66 3.24 6.31
N THR A 403 19.18 2.54 5.28
CA THR A 403 18.33 1.34 5.40
C THR A 403 18.91 0.12 4.69
N GLY A 404 20.10 0.25 4.08
CA GLY A 404 20.74 -0.82 3.32
C GLY A 404 19.87 -1.33 2.17
N SER A 405 19.21 -0.42 1.46
CA SER A 405 18.36 -0.76 0.31
C SER A 405 19.19 -0.99 -0.95
N ASP A 406 18.65 -1.77 -1.89
CA ASP A 406 19.24 -1.92 -3.22
C ASP A 406 19.00 -0.67 -4.08
N TYR A 407 17.85 -0.02 -3.90
CA TYR A 407 17.57 1.25 -4.55
C TYR A 407 16.45 2.02 -3.85
N GLY A 408 16.34 3.29 -4.19
CA GLY A 408 15.31 4.20 -3.71
C GLY A 408 14.94 5.23 -4.77
N MET A 409 13.83 5.92 -4.53
CA MET A 409 13.33 6.91 -5.45
C MET A 409 12.52 8.01 -4.76
N SER A 410 12.45 9.17 -5.41
CA SER A 410 11.48 10.22 -5.13
C SER A 410 10.85 10.70 -6.42
N SER A 411 9.55 10.99 -6.39
CA SER A 411 8.80 11.39 -7.58
C SER A 411 7.86 12.56 -7.29
N SER A 412 7.76 13.50 -8.22
CA SER A 412 6.90 14.69 -8.11
C SER A 412 6.66 15.33 -9.49
N LEU A 413 5.92 16.45 -9.50
CA LEU A 413 5.68 17.28 -10.69
C LEU A 413 6.96 18.03 -11.07
N ARG A 414 7.30 18.06 -12.36
CA ARG A 414 8.48 18.78 -12.86
C ARG A 414 8.37 20.29 -12.71
N ASP A 415 7.16 20.80 -12.86
CA ASP A 415 6.88 22.22 -12.95
C ASP A 415 5.74 22.63 -12.03
N ILE A 416 6.08 22.85 -10.78
CA ILE A 416 5.13 23.24 -9.74
C ILE A 416 4.52 24.61 -10.03
N GLY A 417 5.22 25.48 -10.77
CA GLY A 417 4.74 26.80 -11.15
C GLY A 417 3.45 26.77 -11.96
N GLN A 418 3.17 25.68 -12.68
CA GLN A 418 1.90 25.49 -13.40
C GLN A 418 0.69 25.42 -12.46
N LEU A 419 0.87 24.99 -11.22
CA LEU A 419 -0.20 24.90 -10.22
C LEU A 419 -0.37 26.20 -9.42
N VAL A 420 0.50 27.20 -9.63
CA VAL A 420 0.43 28.51 -8.96
C VAL A 420 -0.56 29.40 -9.70
N THR A 421 -1.84 29.14 -9.49
CA THR A 421 -2.95 29.97 -10.00
C THR A 421 -4.10 30.00 -9.01
N TYR A 422 -4.71 31.18 -8.84
CA TYR A 422 -5.94 31.35 -8.07
C TYR A 422 -7.20 31.31 -8.94
N ASP A 423 -7.05 31.22 -10.26
CA ASP A 423 -8.16 31.05 -11.21
C ASP A 423 -8.51 29.57 -11.34
N GLU A 424 -9.69 29.18 -10.84
CA GLU A 424 -10.14 27.78 -10.80
C GLU A 424 -10.28 27.16 -12.21
N PRO A 425 -10.88 27.81 -13.23
CA PRO A 425 -10.91 27.27 -14.59
C PRO A 425 -9.51 26.95 -15.14
N THR A 426 -8.54 27.87 -14.97
CA THR A 426 -7.15 27.65 -15.40
C THR A 426 -6.51 26.48 -14.66
N LEU A 427 -6.76 26.34 -13.36
CA LEU A 427 -6.25 25.22 -12.57
C LEU A 427 -6.81 23.88 -13.07
N ILE A 428 -8.12 23.81 -13.30
CA ILE A 428 -8.79 22.62 -13.81
C ILE A 428 -8.17 22.25 -15.17
N ASP A 429 -8.06 23.19 -16.10
CA ASP A 429 -7.45 22.93 -17.41
C ASP A 429 -6.01 22.43 -17.28
N THR A 430 -5.23 23.03 -16.40
CA THR A 430 -3.84 22.63 -16.15
C THR A 430 -3.75 21.19 -15.65
N VAL A 431 -4.48 20.86 -14.58
CA VAL A 431 -4.45 19.52 -13.95
C VAL A 431 -4.87 18.44 -14.94
N HIS A 432 -5.86 18.73 -15.77
CA HIS A 432 -6.37 17.77 -16.76
C HIS A 432 -5.46 17.63 -17.98
N ALA A 433 -4.68 18.66 -18.31
CA ALA A 433 -3.67 18.63 -19.37
C ALA A 433 -2.36 17.93 -18.97
N LEU A 434 -2.12 17.69 -17.68
CA LEU A 434 -0.93 16.96 -17.22
C LEU A 434 -0.89 15.56 -17.84
N THR A 435 0.30 15.13 -18.25
CA THR A 435 0.59 13.77 -18.77
C THR A 435 1.63 13.09 -17.86
N PRO A 436 1.90 11.78 -18.00
CA PRO A 436 2.99 11.15 -17.26
C PRO A 436 4.35 11.87 -17.44
N ALA A 437 4.62 12.44 -18.61
CA ALA A 437 5.85 13.20 -18.87
C ALA A 437 5.96 14.52 -18.11
N SER A 438 4.84 15.05 -17.56
CA SER A 438 4.85 16.21 -16.66
C SER A 438 5.51 15.92 -15.30
N PHE A 439 5.77 14.65 -15.00
CA PHE A 439 6.35 14.19 -13.73
C PHE A 439 7.77 13.66 -13.94
N PHE A 440 8.54 13.62 -12.86
CA PHE A 440 9.87 13.01 -12.82
C PHE A 440 9.96 11.93 -11.75
N THR A 441 11.04 11.14 -11.79
CA THR A 441 11.40 10.24 -10.69
C THR A 441 12.91 10.19 -10.56
N ALA A 442 13.42 10.81 -9.49
CA ALA A 442 14.81 10.67 -9.07
C ALA A 442 15.01 9.25 -8.57
N TYR A 443 15.88 8.48 -9.22
CA TYR A 443 16.18 7.09 -8.87
C TYR A 443 17.64 6.99 -8.46
N VAL A 444 17.89 6.32 -7.34
CA VAL A 444 19.25 6.06 -6.83
C VAL A 444 19.35 4.58 -6.49
N SER A 445 20.34 3.89 -7.05
CA SER A 445 20.66 2.51 -6.71
C SER A 445 21.93 2.42 -5.88
N HIS A 446 22.15 1.26 -5.27
CA HIS A 446 23.36 0.95 -4.52
C HIS A 446 23.95 -0.37 -5.02
N LYS A 447 25.12 -0.24 -5.67
CA LYS A 447 25.92 -1.35 -6.22
C LYS A 447 25.13 -2.23 -7.20
N THR A 448 24.08 -1.73 -7.85
CA THR A 448 23.26 -2.58 -8.73
C THR A 448 23.97 -2.85 -10.05
N ILE A 449 24.79 -1.92 -10.56
CA ILE A 449 25.59 -2.17 -11.77
C ILE A 449 26.58 -3.30 -11.51
N ALA A 450 27.25 -3.28 -10.36
CA ALA A 450 28.17 -4.36 -9.97
C ALA A 450 27.46 -5.71 -9.81
N ARG A 451 26.20 -5.69 -9.35
CA ARG A 451 25.43 -6.89 -9.02
C ARG A 451 24.68 -7.51 -10.20
N TYR A 452 24.09 -6.69 -11.07
CA TYR A 452 23.20 -7.11 -12.16
C TYR A 452 23.73 -6.74 -13.55
N GLY A 453 24.77 -5.92 -13.62
CA GLY A 453 25.24 -5.32 -14.87
C GLY A 453 24.49 -4.05 -15.24
N ASP A 454 25.12 -3.22 -16.07
CA ASP A 454 24.60 -1.90 -16.46
C ASP A 454 23.28 -1.98 -17.24
N ALA A 455 23.19 -2.89 -18.22
CA ALA A 455 22.00 -3.03 -19.05
C ALA A 455 20.74 -3.40 -18.24
N GLU A 456 20.86 -4.36 -17.32
CA GLU A 456 19.75 -4.77 -16.45
C GLU A 456 19.39 -3.65 -15.46
N SER A 457 20.39 -3.04 -14.83
CA SER A 457 20.18 -1.92 -13.89
C SER A 457 19.46 -0.73 -14.54
N LYS A 458 19.86 -0.37 -15.76
CA LYS A 458 19.21 0.70 -16.54
C LYS A 458 17.78 0.36 -16.93
N MET A 459 17.51 -0.90 -17.26
CA MET A 459 16.17 -1.39 -17.58
C MET A 459 15.25 -1.32 -16.36
N ILE A 460 15.72 -1.76 -15.19
CA ILE A 460 15.01 -1.64 -13.91
C ILE A 460 14.72 -0.18 -13.61
N ALA A 461 15.73 0.69 -13.63
CA ALA A 461 15.58 2.12 -13.35
C ALA A 461 14.54 2.77 -14.28
N SER A 462 14.65 2.55 -15.60
CA SER A 462 13.71 3.09 -16.59
C SER A 462 12.27 2.61 -16.37
N SER A 463 12.09 1.32 -16.02
CA SER A 463 10.77 0.75 -15.72
C SER A 463 10.15 1.38 -14.47
N VAL A 464 10.92 1.46 -13.38
CA VAL A 464 10.49 2.05 -12.11
C VAL A 464 10.12 3.52 -12.29
N GLN A 465 10.99 4.32 -12.93
CA GLN A 465 10.76 5.75 -13.15
C GLN A 465 9.46 6.00 -13.93
N LYS A 466 9.24 5.27 -15.04
CA LYS A 466 8.00 5.40 -15.83
C LYS A 466 6.75 5.02 -15.04
N ARG A 467 6.82 3.94 -14.24
CA ARG A 467 5.70 3.51 -13.40
C ARG A 467 5.38 4.55 -12.33
N MET A 468 6.38 5.18 -11.73
CA MET A 468 6.20 6.23 -10.71
C MET A 468 5.64 7.52 -11.31
N GLN A 469 6.10 7.94 -12.48
CA GLN A 469 5.52 9.06 -13.24
C GLN A 469 4.03 8.83 -13.53
N PHE A 470 3.66 7.62 -13.97
CA PHE A 470 2.27 7.23 -14.19
C PHE A 470 1.44 7.24 -12.89
N ASN A 471 1.99 6.79 -11.76
CA ASN A 471 1.31 6.88 -10.46
C ASN A 471 1.03 8.34 -10.07
N ARG A 472 2.02 9.22 -10.22
CA ARG A 472 1.88 10.63 -9.89
C ARG A 472 0.83 11.34 -10.72
N TRP A 473 0.77 11.02 -12.01
CA TRP A 473 -0.26 11.49 -12.93
C TRP A 473 -1.69 11.19 -12.44
N HIS A 474 -1.91 10.04 -11.78
CA HIS A 474 -3.21 9.69 -11.18
C HIS A 474 -3.50 10.39 -9.85
N PHE A 475 -2.46 10.64 -9.04
CA PHE A 475 -2.64 11.14 -7.67
C PHE A 475 -2.94 12.64 -7.59
N ILE A 476 -2.44 13.45 -8.54
CA ILE A 476 -2.67 14.91 -8.50
C ILE A 476 -4.17 15.25 -8.54
N PRO A 477 -4.98 14.75 -9.49
CA PRO A 477 -6.42 15.01 -9.48
C PRO A 477 -7.11 14.49 -8.22
N GLY A 478 -6.63 13.39 -7.61
CA GLY A 478 -7.22 12.82 -6.39
C GLY A 478 -7.09 13.68 -5.12
N ASN A 479 -6.42 14.84 -5.20
CA ASN A 479 -6.40 15.84 -4.14
C ASN A 479 -7.56 16.83 -4.21
N PHE A 480 -8.31 16.86 -5.32
CA PHE A 480 -9.40 17.80 -5.56
C PHE A 480 -10.74 17.23 -5.11
N GLU A 481 -11.70 18.13 -4.87
CA GLU A 481 -13.09 17.73 -4.69
C GLU A 481 -13.66 17.15 -5.99
N ARG A 482 -14.56 16.17 -5.86
CA ARG A 482 -15.08 15.41 -6.99
C ARG A 482 -15.65 16.26 -8.15
N PRO A 483 -16.37 17.38 -7.91
CA PRO A 483 -16.86 18.23 -9.00
C PRO A 483 -15.77 18.89 -9.85
N LEU A 484 -14.54 19.02 -9.32
CA LEU A 484 -13.42 19.62 -10.03
C LEU A 484 -12.69 18.61 -10.95
N ILE A 485 -13.04 17.33 -10.89
CA ILE A 485 -12.42 16.27 -11.69
C ILE A 485 -13.37 15.86 -12.82
N ARG A 486 -12.95 16.09 -14.07
CA ARG A 486 -13.70 15.72 -15.27
C ARG A 486 -13.86 14.20 -15.36
N SER A 487 -15.01 13.72 -15.80
CA SER A 487 -15.27 12.28 -15.99
C SER A 487 -14.32 11.60 -16.98
N SER A 488 -13.76 12.35 -17.94
CA SER A 488 -12.75 11.85 -18.89
C SER A 488 -11.36 11.67 -18.27
N ARG A 489 -11.16 12.12 -17.03
CA ARG A 489 -9.87 12.06 -16.34
C ARG A 489 -9.87 10.96 -15.31
N HIS A 490 -9.11 9.91 -15.59
CA HIS A 490 -8.85 8.87 -14.62
C HIS A 490 -7.93 9.38 -13.50
N TRP A 491 -8.16 8.91 -12.28
CA TRP A 491 -7.42 9.32 -11.09
C TRP A 491 -7.48 8.26 -9.99
N TYR A 492 -6.57 8.36 -9.03
CA TYR A 492 -6.56 7.54 -7.82
C TYR A 492 -6.41 8.43 -6.60
N TYR A 493 -6.90 7.98 -5.46
CA TYR A 493 -6.62 8.64 -4.19
C TYR A 493 -5.12 8.69 -3.92
N PRO A 494 -4.58 9.85 -3.50
CA PRO A 494 -3.16 9.96 -3.19
C PRO A 494 -2.82 9.14 -1.94
N PRO A 495 -1.58 8.63 -1.83
CA PRO A 495 -1.12 7.97 -0.62
C PRO A 495 -1.09 8.97 0.56
N LEU A 496 -1.68 8.57 1.69
CA LEU A 496 -1.87 9.44 2.86
C LEU A 496 -0.97 9.10 4.04
N VAL A 497 -0.52 7.85 4.14
CA VAL A 497 0.28 7.33 5.25
C VAL A 497 1.47 6.53 4.73
N PRO A 498 2.55 6.41 5.51
CA PRO A 498 3.63 5.48 5.23
C PRO A 498 3.16 4.03 5.05
N ASP A 499 3.86 3.29 4.19
CA ASP A 499 3.64 1.86 3.98
C ASP A 499 4.96 1.08 4.17
N ILE A 500 4.87 -0.10 4.79
CA ILE A 500 5.89 -1.16 4.80
C ILE A 500 5.30 -2.36 4.08
N SER A 501 5.94 -2.81 3.00
CA SER A 501 5.44 -3.89 2.15
C SER A 501 6.39 -5.09 2.13
N SER A 502 5.82 -6.29 2.20
CA SER A 502 6.56 -7.55 2.18
C SER A 502 6.10 -8.46 1.04
N HIS A 503 7.03 -9.21 0.45
CA HIS A 503 6.77 -10.16 -0.64
C HIS A 503 6.01 -9.54 -1.84
N SER A 504 6.30 -8.29 -2.17
CA SER A 504 5.63 -7.55 -3.26
C SER A 504 5.99 -8.08 -4.66
N ASP A 505 7.03 -8.91 -4.76
CA ASP A 505 7.54 -9.55 -5.97
C ASP A 505 6.75 -10.80 -6.36
N MET A 506 5.85 -11.25 -5.48
CA MET A 506 5.04 -12.46 -5.62
C MET A 506 3.67 -12.20 -6.28
N HIS A 507 3.42 -11.06 -6.91
CA HIS A 507 2.10 -10.79 -7.49
C HIS A 507 2.15 -10.09 -8.84
N ARG A 508 2.78 -8.92 -8.91
CA ARG A 508 2.81 -8.14 -10.15
C ARG A 508 4.04 -8.53 -10.95
N ALA A 509 3.86 -8.94 -12.20
CA ALA A 509 4.98 -9.16 -13.13
C ALA A 509 5.94 -7.96 -13.13
N ALA A 510 5.41 -6.73 -13.11
CA ALA A 510 6.21 -5.51 -13.02
C ALA A 510 7.05 -5.41 -11.73
N HIS A 511 6.51 -5.81 -10.56
CA HIS A 511 7.28 -5.87 -9.32
C HIS A 511 8.33 -6.97 -9.36
N ASN A 512 8.01 -8.13 -9.92
CA ASN A 512 8.97 -9.21 -10.11
C ASN A 512 10.14 -8.76 -11.02
N ARG A 513 9.85 -8.13 -12.17
CA ARG A 513 10.86 -7.58 -13.09
C ARG A 513 11.75 -6.52 -12.43
N ALA A 514 11.16 -5.67 -11.61
CA ALA A 514 11.88 -4.63 -10.87
C ALA A 514 12.48 -5.14 -9.54
N ARG A 515 12.36 -6.44 -9.24
CA ARG A 515 12.85 -7.07 -8.00
C ARG A 515 12.32 -6.38 -6.73
N VAL A 516 11.06 -5.92 -6.74
CA VAL A 516 10.42 -5.25 -5.60
C VAL A 516 9.94 -6.29 -4.61
N LYS A 517 10.84 -6.80 -3.76
CA LYS A 517 10.49 -7.81 -2.76
C LYS A 517 9.97 -7.16 -1.47
N TYR A 518 10.82 -6.37 -0.83
CA TYR A 518 10.47 -5.56 0.33
C TYR A 518 10.52 -4.09 -0.05
N SER A 519 9.55 -3.29 0.39
CA SER A 519 9.57 -1.85 0.11
C SER A 519 9.00 -1.01 1.23
N ILE A 520 9.51 0.21 1.36
CA ILE A 520 8.88 1.27 2.14
C ILE A 520 8.47 2.39 1.19
N ARG A 521 7.30 2.96 1.43
CA ARG A 521 6.86 4.23 0.81
C ARG A 521 6.47 5.20 1.90
N VAL A 522 7.07 6.39 1.91
CA VAL A 522 6.63 7.48 2.79
C VAL A 522 6.16 8.66 1.95
N PRO A 523 4.84 8.94 1.89
CA PRO A 523 4.31 10.07 1.15
C PRO A 523 4.60 11.39 1.87
N GLY A 524 4.71 12.48 1.11
CA GLY A 524 4.92 13.81 1.64
C GLY A 524 3.96 14.84 1.02
N PRO A 525 3.23 15.64 1.82
CA PRO A 525 3.04 15.47 3.27
C PRO A 525 2.12 14.28 3.59
N ASP A 526 2.49 13.48 4.59
CA ASP A 526 1.62 12.43 5.17
C ASP A 526 0.56 13.04 6.12
N MET A 527 -0.35 12.23 6.66
CA MET A 527 -1.46 12.68 7.53
C MET A 527 -1.03 13.31 8.86
N SER A 528 0.20 13.04 9.33
CA SER A 528 0.75 13.67 10.54
C SER A 528 1.34 15.06 10.27
N ARG A 529 1.33 15.50 9.01
CA ARG A 529 1.83 16.80 8.56
C ARG A 529 0.71 17.63 7.93
N PRO A 530 0.80 18.97 7.98
CA PRO A 530 -0.04 19.84 7.16
C PRO A 530 0.09 19.51 5.67
N PRO A 531 -0.98 19.60 4.87
CA PRO A 531 -0.88 19.42 3.43
C PRO A 531 -0.03 20.54 2.80
N LEU A 532 0.58 20.27 1.65
CA LEU A 532 1.32 21.26 0.88
C LEU A 532 0.30 22.20 0.24
N ASN A 533 0.36 23.48 0.58
CA ASN A 533 -0.58 24.48 0.07
C ASN A 533 0.02 25.19 -1.13
N ILE A 534 -0.61 25.08 -2.31
CA ILE A 534 -0.22 25.76 -3.54
C ILE A 534 -1.41 26.58 -4.02
N ALA A 535 -1.29 27.91 -4.00
CA ALA A 535 -2.35 28.85 -4.40
C ALA A 535 -3.74 28.55 -3.79
N GLY A 536 -3.79 28.15 -2.51
CA GLY A 536 -5.02 27.85 -1.78
C GLY A 536 -5.46 26.38 -1.84
N GLN A 537 -4.83 25.56 -2.69
CA GLN A 537 -5.16 24.15 -2.87
C GLN A 537 -4.28 23.24 -2.03
N ARG A 538 -4.87 22.18 -1.46
CA ARG A 538 -4.22 21.32 -0.47
C ARG A 538 -3.81 19.98 -1.07
N TYR A 539 -2.51 19.74 -1.16
CA TYR A 539 -1.97 18.50 -1.71
C TYR A 539 -1.37 17.61 -0.61
N ARG A 540 -1.74 16.32 -0.65
CA ARG A 540 -1.14 15.23 0.13
C ARG A 540 -0.48 14.22 -0.78
N GLY A 541 0.60 13.63 -0.29
CA GLY A 541 1.42 12.73 -1.08
C GLY A 541 1.83 13.38 -2.41
N PHE A 542 2.21 14.66 -2.40
CA PHE A 542 2.66 15.40 -3.58
C PHE A 542 4.04 14.93 -4.04
N TYR A 543 4.90 14.60 -3.08
CA TYR A 543 6.17 13.91 -3.23
C TYR A 543 6.21 12.68 -2.34
N ASP A 544 7.25 11.87 -2.44
CA ASP A 544 7.49 10.69 -1.59
C ASP A 544 8.96 10.33 -1.58
N VAL A 545 9.37 9.53 -0.60
CA VAL A 545 10.57 8.70 -0.70
C VAL A 545 10.11 7.25 -0.64
N ARG A 546 10.60 6.44 -1.58
CA ARG A 546 10.45 4.99 -1.55
C ARG A 546 11.79 4.32 -1.58
N ILE A 547 11.89 3.19 -0.90
CA ILE A 547 13.08 2.33 -0.93
C ILE A 547 12.67 0.89 -1.16
N VAL A 548 13.55 0.12 -1.78
CA VAL A 548 13.32 -1.27 -2.14
C VAL A 548 14.52 -2.11 -1.77
N ARG A 549 14.23 -3.27 -1.15
CA ARG A 549 15.20 -4.35 -0.99
C ARG A 549 14.77 -5.49 -1.89
N ALA A 550 15.67 -5.94 -2.75
CA ALA A 550 15.45 -7.03 -3.68
C ALA A 550 15.51 -8.40 -3.00
N GLU A 551 16.29 -8.52 -1.93
CA GLU A 551 16.45 -9.76 -1.16
C GLU A 551 16.85 -9.49 0.29
N GLY A 552 16.93 -10.53 1.10
CA GLY A 552 17.38 -10.44 2.49
C GLY A 552 16.21 -10.24 3.45
N ASP A 553 16.44 -9.44 4.49
CA ASP A 553 15.45 -9.29 5.57
C ASP A 553 14.32 -8.32 5.20
N GLU A 554 13.19 -8.42 5.91
CA GLU A 554 12.12 -7.43 5.86
C GLU A 554 12.57 -6.06 6.40
N TYR A 555 11.84 -5.02 6.01
CA TYR A 555 12.01 -3.70 6.63
C TYR A 555 11.34 -3.64 8.00
N SER A 556 12.04 -3.02 8.95
CA SER A 556 11.50 -2.70 10.27
C SER A 556 10.70 -1.40 10.25
N THR A 557 9.97 -1.15 11.34
CA THR A 557 9.32 0.15 11.58
C THR A 557 10.35 1.26 11.79
N GLU A 558 11.53 0.95 12.30
CA GLU A 558 12.62 1.91 12.41
C GLU A 558 13.16 2.32 11.03
N ASP A 559 13.31 1.38 10.09
CA ASP A 559 13.69 1.70 8.70
C ASP A 559 12.67 2.67 8.08
N MET A 560 11.37 2.45 8.32
CA MET A 560 10.33 3.37 7.86
C MET A 560 10.46 4.76 8.46
N LEU A 561 10.79 4.86 9.76
CA LEU A 561 11.00 6.15 10.42
C LEU A 561 12.25 6.88 9.88
N ARG A 562 13.32 6.14 9.53
CA ARG A 562 14.49 6.70 8.85
C ARG A 562 14.14 7.28 7.48
N VAL A 563 13.37 6.53 6.67
CA VAL A 563 12.87 7.02 5.38
C VAL A 563 11.98 8.25 5.58
N ARG A 564 11.09 8.22 6.57
CA ARG A 564 10.22 9.35 6.89
C ARG A 564 11.01 10.60 7.25
N ARG A 565 12.08 10.49 8.05
CA ARG A 565 12.96 11.63 8.37
C ARG A 565 13.49 12.30 7.10
N ARG A 566 13.90 11.52 6.10
CA ARG A 566 14.36 12.03 4.80
C ARG A 566 13.23 12.58 3.94
N THR A 567 12.03 12.02 3.99
CA THR A 567 10.84 12.66 3.39
C THR A 567 10.57 14.03 4.02
N LEU A 568 10.79 14.21 5.33
CA LEU A 568 10.66 15.52 5.98
C LEU A 568 11.76 16.51 5.55
N TRP A 569 12.92 16.05 5.10
CA TRP A 569 13.92 16.93 4.47
C TRP A 569 13.45 17.43 3.10
N LEU A 570 12.81 16.56 2.31
CA LEU A 570 12.13 16.99 1.08
C LEU A 570 10.96 17.94 1.37
N GLU A 571 10.26 17.79 2.50
CA GLU A 571 9.21 18.73 2.90
C GLU A 571 9.75 20.17 2.94
N ALA A 572 10.91 20.39 3.57
CA ALA A 572 11.54 21.69 3.62
C ALA A 572 11.85 22.25 2.22
N LEU A 573 12.30 21.39 1.29
CA LEU A 573 12.56 21.76 -0.10
C LEU A 573 11.29 22.17 -0.84
N TYR A 574 10.25 21.33 -0.83
CA TYR A 574 9.00 21.62 -1.53
C TYR A 574 8.27 22.83 -0.95
N THR A 575 8.29 23.01 0.38
CA THR A 575 7.73 24.20 1.02
C THR A 575 8.49 25.47 0.61
N ALA A 576 9.83 25.46 0.61
CA ALA A 576 10.62 26.60 0.16
C ALA A 576 10.37 26.93 -1.31
N LEU A 577 10.31 25.91 -2.18
CA LEU A 577 10.07 26.06 -3.61
C LEU A 577 8.68 26.66 -3.89
N VAL A 578 7.63 26.16 -3.24
CA VAL A 578 6.29 26.74 -3.37
C VAL A 578 6.27 28.18 -2.87
N ASN A 579 6.84 28.46 -1.69
CA ASN A 579 6.88 29.82 -1.15
C ASN A 579 7.58 30.80 -2.11
N TYR A 580 8.70 30.38 -2.72
CA TYR A 580 9.38 31.16 -3.75
C TYR A 580 8.49 31.37 -4.99
N LEU A 581 7.90 30.30 -5.55
CA LEU A 581 7.07 30.38 -6.77
C LEU A 581 5.79 31.20 -6.58
N MET A 582 5.30 31.36 -5.34
CA MET A 582 4.17 32.22 -5.01
C MET A 582 4.53 33.71 -4.93
N THR A 583 5.81 34.10 -5.07
CA THR A 583 6.22 35.51 -5.09
C THR A 583 5.98 36.14 -6.48
N PRO A 584 5.65 37.45 -6.58
CA PRO A 584 5.29 38.08 -7.85
C PRO A 584 6.35 37.99 -8.96
N ASP A 585 7.63 38.06 -8.59
CA ASP A 585 8.75 38.10 -9.53
C ASP A 585 9.46 36.73 -9.66
N ALA A 586 8.81 35.65 -9.21
CA ALA A 586 9.40 34.32 -9.25
C ALA A 586 9.69 33.88 -10.68
N LYS A 587 10.96 33.60 -10.99
CA LYS A 587 11.32 32.84 -12.18
C LYS A 587 10.80 31.41 -12.04
N ARG A 588 10.16 30.90 -13.07
CA ARG A 588 9.71 29.51 -13.15
C ARG A 588 10.92 28.56 -13.11
N LEU A 589 10.91 27.64 -12.15
CA LEU A 589 11.92 26.59 -12.01
C LEU A 589 11.31 25.25 -12.42
N VAL A 590 11.97 24.56 -13.35
CA VAL A 590 11.50 23.30 -13.92
C VAL A 590 12.57 22.25 -13.73
N VAL A 591 12.19 21.09 -13.21
CA VAL A 591 13.05 19.91 -13.12
C VAL A 591 13.24 19.32 -14.52
N LYS A 592 14.46 19.45 -15.06
CA LYS A 592 14.87 18.99 -16.40
C LYS A 592 15.61 17.65 -16.35
N GLY A 593 16.19 17.30 -15.20
CA GLY A 593 16.88 16.04 -14.99
C GLY A 593 15.94 14.84 -14.82
N PHE A 594 16.51 13.72 -14.36
CA PHE A 594 15.80 12.47 -14.04
C PHE A 594 14.97 11.87 -15.17
N GLU A 595 15.51 11.91 -16.38
CA GLU A 595 14.95 11.19 -17.52
C GLU A 595 15.00 9.68 -17.29
N ALA A 596 14.03 8.95 -17.85
CA ALA A 596 13.91 7.51 -17.63
C ALA A 596 15.15 6.74 -18.12
N GLY A 597 15.85 6.06 -17.21
CA GLY A 597 17.11 5.37 -17.47
C GLY A 597 18.36 6.20 -17.16
N THR A 598 18.22 7.45 -16.67
CA THR A 598 19.29 8.24 -16.05
C THR A 598 19.13 8.21 -14.53
N TYR A 599 20.22 7.89 -13.83
CA TYR A 599 20.20 7.67 -12.38
C TYR A 599 21.61 7.70 -11.79
N LEU A 600 21.68 7.77 -10.45
CA LEU A 600 22.89 7.56 -9.68
C LEU A 600 22.98 6.09 -9.24
N ASP A 601 24.09 5.42 -9.53
CA ASP A 601 24.46 4.16 -8.87
C ASP A 601 25.57 4.42 -7.85
N LEU A 602 25.26 4.22 -6.57
CA LEU A 602 26.23 4.33 -5.49
C LEU A 602 27.18 3.13 -5.54
N ALA A 603 28.42 3.34 -5.97
CA ALA A 603 29.44 2.28 -6.00
C ALA A 603 29.93 1.89 -4.58
N GLY A 604 29.69 2.74 -3.59
CA GLY A 604 30.09 2.55 -2.20
C GLY A 604 29.14 3.25 -1.23
N ASP A 605 29.44 3.18 0.06
CA ASP A 605 28.60 3.69 1.15
C ASP A 605 28.88 5.18 1.45
N VAL A 606 29.05 5.98 0.40
CA VAL A 606 29.40 7.40 0.46
C VAL A 606 28.37 8.22 -0.30
N LEU A 607 27.85 9.28 0.34
CA LEU A 607 26.91 10.19 -0.30
C LEU A 607 27.63 11.13 -1.28
N PRO A 608 26.97 11.53 -2.39
CA PRO A 608 27.48 12.59 -3.24
C PRO A 608 27.71 13.87 -2.44
N ASN A 609 28.88 14.51 -2.60
CA ASN A 609 29.25 15.72 -1.89
C ASN A 609 29.64 16.82 -2.88
N ALA A 610 28.98 17.98 -2.80
CA ALA A 610 29.31 19.11 -3.67
C ALA A 610 30.74 19.63 -3.43
N ALA A 611 31.26 19.47 -2.21
CA ALA A 611 32.61 19.91 -1.86
C ALA A 611 33.71 19.06 -2.54
N ASP A 612 33.47 17.77 -2.78
CA ASP A 612 34.46 16.89 -3.41
C ASP A 612 34.61 17.20 -4.90
N THR A 613 33.50 17.49 -5.60
CA THR A 613 33.55 17.83 -7.03
C THR A 613 34.23 19.16 -7.30
N LEU A 614 34.01 20.17 -6.44
CA LEU A 614 34.64 21.48 -6.58
C LEU A 614 36.13 21.49 -6.22
N ARG A 615 36.57 20.59 -5.33
CA ARG A 615 38.01 20.38 -5.09
C ARG A 615 38.69 19.72 -6.29
N ALA A 616 38.02 18.77 -6.96
CA ALA A 616 38.53 18.13 -8.16
C ALA A 616 38.71 19.14 -9.31
N THR A 617 37.72 19.99 -9.58
CA THR A 617 37.80 21.02 -10.64
C THR A 617 38.83 22.12 -10.33
N ALA A 618 39.00 22.51 -9.06
CA ALA A 618 40.05 23.45 -8.66
C ALA A 618 41.47 22.89 -8.84
N THR A 619 41.64 21.56 -8.79
CA THR A 619 42.95 20.91 -8.96
C THR A 619 43.28 20.70 -10.44
N GLU A 620 42.28 20.50 -11.31
CA GLU A 620 42.45 20.42 -12.77
C GLU A 620 42.66 21.80 -13.42
N GLY A 621 42.15 22.89 -12.84
CA GLY A 621 42.39 24.26 -13.31
C GLY A 621 43.74 24.86 -12.91
N ALA A 622 44.57 24.12 -12.16
CA ALA A 622 45.88 24.55 -11.67
C ALA A 622 47.07 23.79 -12.31
N LEU A 623 46.82 23.01 -13.38
CA LEU A 623 47.82 22.26 -14.15
C LEU A 623 48.07 22.85 -15.54
#